data_AF-A0A3D1JW80-F1
#
_entry.id   AF-A0A3D1JW80-F1
#
_cell.length_a   1.000
_cell.length_b   1.000
_cell.length_c   1.000
_cell.angle_alpha   90.00
_cell.angle_beta   90.00
_cell.angle_gamma   90.00
#
_symmetry.space_group_name_H-M   'P 1'
#
loop_
_entity.id
_entity.type
_entity.pdbx_description
1 polymer ?
#
loop_
_entity_poly.entity_id
_entity_poly.type
_entity_poly.pdbx_seq_one_letter_code
_entity_poly.pdbx_strand_id
1 'polypeptide(L)'
;MEDNKNLKNIPAEKFQFADKRDFNFDTKFDTKPESYFQGAFRRFCKNKGAVAGGIVIFALILFAIIGPFCTSYSVSYYDSIYTTIKPKNKLFENAGFWDGCKTKETGYVGFLEDYALGQETGREVIKNGEYTVSDDGSIYKYRYDTYYGVGFGRYRVISFEEYQDIQRYQDETGRQVLYPTVSLSSRPQTVQDRDRADIYYKTKNVGGRIQPEIDADGNVITNYWKYSAADGEPSTAAPYTSKMRIEGDDGVMIDGEKCYYVYGRIVSGGVEVRAEYYEYYTYYHTQVAKDGISEPLFFFGTTSFGKDIFTCLSSGARFSFLFALVVAAVNLVVGAIWGSIAGYFGGRIDLAMERFTDILGAVPTMIVITLLKLHMGTSSQALVLFIAFFMTGWIGMAGTTRMQFYRYKNQEYVLVARTLGAKDWRIMFKHIFPNAIGTIVTSCALVIPSMIYSETNLSYLGIINLESGRLTSVGTMIAAGQRDMMVAPFVAVFPSLFLALMMLSFNLFGNGLRDAFNPSLRGSED
;
A
#
# COMPACT_ATOMS: atom_id res chain seq x y z
N MET A 1 -62.21 10.78 -10.11
CA MET A 1 -62.79 10.97 -11.45
C MET A 1 -63.79 12.10 -11.33
N GLU A 2 -63.33 13.32 -11.59
CA GLU A 2 -64.08 14.59 -11.64
C GLU A 2 -62.93 15.56 -11.94
N ASP A 3 -62.76 16.07 -13.16
CA ASP A 3 -63.62 17.08 -13.73
C ASP A 3 -63.34 17.12 -15.25
N ASN A 4 -64.20 16.47 -16.04
CA ASN A 4 -64.11 16.49 -17.49
C ASN A 4 -64.68 17.85 -17.94
N LYS A 5 -63.85 18.91 -17.86
CA LYS A 5 -64.19 20.26 -18.31
C LYS A 5 -64.77 20.15 -19.72
N ASN A 6 -66.06 20.43 -19.81
CA ASN A 6 -66.85 20.36 -21.02
C ASN A 6 -66.37 21.44 -21.99
N LEU A 7 -65.31 21.14 -22.75
CA LEU A 7 -64.65 22.01 -23.73
C LEU A 7 -65.57 22.41 -24.90
N LYS A 8 -66.80 21.89 -24.96
CA LYS A 8 -67.74 22.10 -26.07
C LYS A 8 -68.45 23.46 -26.07
N ASN A 9 -68.43 24.21 -24.96
CA ASN A 9 -69.11 25.51 -24.86
C ASN A 9 -68.24 26.56 -24.16
N ILE A 10 -67.15 26.97 -24.82
CA ILE A 10 -66.41 28.16 -24.41
C ILE A 10 -67.07 29.37 -25.12
N PRO A 11 -67.56 30.39 -24.39
CA PRO A 11 -68.19 31.57 -24.98
C PRO A 11 -67.26 32.26 -25.99
N ALA A 12 -67.80 32.69 -27.13
CA ALA A 12 -67.03 33.36 -28.19
C ALA A 12 -66.30 34.62 -27.69
N GLU A 13 -66.87 35.28 -26.68
CA GLU A 13 -66.32 36.46 -25.99
C GLU A 13 -64.99 36.20 -25.28
N LYS A 14 -64.68 34.94 -24.96
CA LYS A 14 -63.40 34.55 -24.34
C LYS A 14 -62.27 34.35 -25.34
N PHE A 15 -62.57 34.49 -26.63
CA PHE A 15 -61.59 34.40 -27.70
C PHE A 15 -61.34 35.79 -28.28
N GLN A 16 -60.07 36.16 -28.41
CA GLN A 16 -59.63 37.34 -29.15
C GLN A 16 -58.94 36.88 -30.43
N PHE A 17 -59.04 37.69 -31.49
CA PHE A 17 -58.27 37.43 -32.71
C PHE A 17 -56.78 37.58 -32.41
N ALA A 18 -56.04 36.48 -32.52
CA ALA A 18 -54.58 36.50 -32.40
C ALA A 18 -53.98 37.14 -33.66
N ASP A 19 -53.22 38.22 -33.49
CA ASP A 19 -52.44 38.82 -34.57
C ASP A 19 -51.29 37.87 -34.95
N LYS A 20 -50.75 37.93 -36.17
CA LYS A 20 -49.57 37.13 -36.59
C LYS A 20 -48.37 37.32 -35.66
N ARG A 21 -48.34 38.43 -34.92
CA ARG A 21 -47.34 38.78 -33.91
C ARG A 21 -47.54 38.07 -32.57
N ASP A 22 -48.75 37.60 -32.26
CA ASP A 22 -49.07 36.86 -31.02
C ASP A 22 -48.58 35.41 -31.06
N PHE A 23 -48.13 34.91 -32.22
CA PHE A 23 -47.50 33.59 -32.36
C PHE A 23 -45.99 33.62 -32.09
N ASN A 24 -45.40 34.78 -31.82
CA ASN A 24 -43.99 34.92 -31.48
C ASN A 24 -43.78 34.71 -29.97
N PHE A 25 -44.08 33.51 -29.46
CA PHE A 25 -43.80 33.11 -28.08
C PHE A 25 -42.40 32.50 -27.88
N ASP A 26 -41.52 32.58 -28.86
CA ASP A 26 -40.09 32.30 -28.64
C ASP A 26 -39.35 33.61 -28.40
N THR A 27 -39.52 34.17 -27.19
CA THR A 27 -38.43 34.96 -26.62
C THR A 27 -37.23 34.04 -26.56
N LYS A 28 -36.22 34.28 -27.41
CA LYS A 28 -34.92 33.62 -27.26
C LYS A 28 -34.52 33.75 -25.79
N PHE A 29 -34.35 32.63 -25.09
CA PHE A 29 -33.86 32.65 -23.71
C PHE A 29 -32.60 33.53 -23.67
N ASP A 30 -32.61 34.59 -22.86
CA ASP A 30 -31.47 35.51 -22.67
C ASP A 30 -30.28 34.82 -21.99
N THR A 31 -30.49 33.62 -21.45
CA THR A 31 -29.45 32.79 -20.88
C THR A 31 -28.58 32.18 -21.98
N LYS A 32 -27.26 32.24 -21.83
CA LYS A 32 -26.32 31.53 -22.73
C LYS A 32 -26.74 30.06 -22.85
N PRO A 33 -26.79 29.49 -24.07
CA PRO A 33 -27.07 28.07 -24.24
C PRO A 33 -25.95 27.25 -23.58
N GLU A 34 -26.24 26.61 -22.46
CA GLU A 34 -25.30 25.72 -21.78
C GLU A 34 -25.60 24.27 -22.16
N SER A 35 -24.55 23.52 -22.52
CA SER A 35 -24.64 22.07 -22.67
C SER A 35 -24.99 21.42 -21.34
N TYR A 36 -25.76 20.31 -21.37
CA TYR A 36 -26.10 19.54 -20.17
C TYR A 36 -24.88 19.20 -19.31
N PHE A 37 -23.79 18.78 -19.95
CA PHE A 37 -22.54 18.43 -19.26
C PHE A 37 -21.81 19.66 -18.71
N GLN A 38 -21.91 20.81 -19.38
CA GLN A 38 -21.31 22.05 -18.91
C GLN A 38 -22.02 22.57 -17.66
N GLY A 39 -23.35 22.53 -17.64
CA GLY A 39 -24.15 22.88 -16.47
C GLY A 39 -23.90 21.93 -15.30
N ALA A 40 -23.83 20.62 -15.56
CA ALA A 40 -23.49 19.61 -14.55
C ALA A 40 -22.09 19.86 -13.97
N PHE A 41 -21.07 20.07 -14.81
CA PHE A 41 -19.71 20.34 -14.37
C PHE A 41 -19.61 21.59 -13.49
N ARG A 42 -20.31 22.68 -13.86
CA ARG A 42 -20.36 23.89 -13.03
C ARG A 42 -20.94 23.61 -11.63
N ARG A 43 -22.04 22.85 -11.56
CA ARG A 43 -22.65 22.45 -10.27
C ARG A 43 -21.73 21.57 -9.44
N PHE A 44 -21.05 20.63 -10.09
CA PHE A 44 -20.04 19.81 -9.44
C PHE A 44 -18.96 20.68 -8.81
N CYS A 45 -18.42 21.66 -9.56
CA CYS A 45 -17.39 22.58 -9.06
C CYS A 45 -17.89 23.52 -7.94
N LYS A 46 -19.19 23.84 -7.88
CA LYS A 46 -19.76 24.60 -6.75
C LYS A 46 -19.79 23.78 -5.46
N ASN A 47 -19.87 22.45 -5.54
CA ASN A 47 -19.85 21.57 -4.37
C ASN A 47 -18.40 21.37 -3.87
N LYS A 48 -18.00 22.16 -2.87
CA LYS A 48 -16.64 22.12 -2.29
C LYS A 48 -16.24 20.73 -1.80
N GLY A 49 -17.17 19.97 -1.21
CA GLY A 49 -16.90 18.61 -0.73
C GLY A 49 -16.61 17.64 -1.87
N ALA A 50 -17.37 17.73 -2.96
CA ALA A 50 -17.16 16.93 -4.16
C ALA A 50 -15.84 17.24 -4.85
N VAL A 51 -15.46 18.52 -4.94
CA VAL A 51 -14.17 18.95 -5.49
C VAL A 51 -13.01 18.44 -4.62
N ALA A 52 -13.10 18.57 -3.30
CA ALA A 52 -12.09 18.04 -2.39
C ALA A 52 -11.92 16.52 -2.53
N GLY A 53 -13.04 15.78 -2.57
CA GLY A 53 -13.02 14.33 -2.83
C GLY A 53 -12.38 13.99 -4.19
N GLY A 54 -12.69 14.75 -5.24
CA GLY A 54 -12.08 14.59 -6.56
C GLY A 54 -10.56 14.80 -6.55
N ILE A 55 -10.07 15.82 -5.82
CA ILE A 55 -8.63 16.09 -5.67
C ILE A 55 -7.94 14.94 -4.94
N VAL A 56 -8.52 14.42 -3.86
CA VAL A 56 -7.94 13.30 -3.12
C VAL A 56 -7.93 12.02 -3.97
N ILE A 57 -9.01 11.71 -4.70
CA ILE A 57 -9.03 10.57 -5.63
C ILE A 57 -7.92 10.71 -6.67
N PHE A 58 -7.76 11.91 -7.25
CA PHE A 58 -6.70 12.16 -8.22
C PHE A 58 -5.31 11.95 -7.61
N ALA A 59 -5.07 12.42 -6.38
CA ALA A 59 -3.82 12.19 -5.66
C ALA A 59 -3.57 10.70 -5.38
N LEU A 60 -4.60 9.93 -5.02
CA LEU A 60 -4.49 8.48 -4.79
C LEU A 60 -4.21 7.70 -6.08
N ILE A 61 -4.84 8.09 -7.20
CA ILE A 61 -4.56 7.51 -8.51
C ILE A 61 -3.13 7.86 -8.95
N LEU A 62 -2.70 9.09 -8.73
CA LEU A 62 -1.34 9.52 -9.01
C LEU A 62 -0.33 8.75 -8.16
N PHE A 63 -0.60 8.55 -6.87
CA PHE A 63 0.20 7.69 -6.00
C PHE A 63 0.26 6.24 -6.52
N ALA A 64 -0.85 5.67 -6.98
CA ALA A 64 -0.88 4.33 -7.55
C ALA A 64 -0.06 4.21 -8.85
N ILE A 65 -0.06 5.24 -9.69
CA ILE A 65 0.65 5.23 -10.99
C ILE A 65 2.14 5.54 -10.79
N ILE A 66 2.46 6.58 -10.02
CA ILE A 66 3.81 7.13 -9.88
C ILE A 66 4.58 6.48 -8.73
N GLY A 67 3.91 6.08 -7.64
CA GLY A 67 4.54 5.49 -6.46
C GLY A 67 5.51 4.34 -6.78
N PRO A 68 5.18 3.37 -7.65
CA PRO A 68 6.11 2.29 -8.00
C PRO A 68 7.40 2.76 -8.70
N PHE A 69 7.43 3.99 -9.25
CA PHE A 69 8.62 4.59 -9.86
C PHE A 69 9.41 5.48 -8.89
N CYS A 70 8.85 5.80 -7.72
CA CYS A 70 9.51 6.58 -6.67
C CYS A 70 10.32 5.72 -5.69
N THR A 71 10.41 4.42 -5.94
CA THR A 71 11.04 3.43 -5.07
C THR A 71 11.98 2.56 -5.89
N SER A 72 13.16 2.25 -5.33
CA SER A 72 14.10 1.29 -5.93
C SER A 72 13.71 -0.16 -5.61
N TYR A 73 12.73 -0.37 -4.75
CA TYR A 73 12.27 -1.70 -4.35
C TYR A 73 11.23 -2.28 -5.31
N SER A 74 11.21 -3.61 -5.41
CA SER A 74 10.15 -4.34 -6.11
C SER A 74 9.15 -4.95 -5.12
N VAL A 75 7.93 -5.26 -5.57
CA VAL A 75 6.91 -5.91 -4.72
C VAL A 75 7.35 -7.30 -4.21
N SER A 76 8.19 -7.97 -4.99
CA SER A 76 8.77 -9.28 -4.64
C SER A 76 9.96 -9.19 -3.70
N TYR A 77 10.58 -8.01 -3.60
CA TYR A 77 11.74 -7.81 -2.75
C TYR A 77 11.35 -7.90 -1.29
N TYR A 78 12.15 -8.62 -0.51
CA TYR A 78 12.03 -8.70 0.93
C TYR A 78 13.41 -8.90 1.55
N ASP A 79 13.59 -8.39 2.76
CA ASP A 79 14.82 -8.53 3.54
C ASP A 79 14.49 -9.13 4.90
N SER A 80 14.99 -10.33 5.20
CA SER A 80 14.66 -11.05 6.44
C SER A 80 15.29 -10.45 7.70
N ILE A 81 16.15 -9.44 7.56
CA ILE A 81 16.82 -8.77 8.66
C ILE A 81 16.14 -7.42 8.92
N TYR A 82 15.88 -6.63 7.87
CA TYR A 82 15.09 -5.40 7.94
C TYR A 82 13.59 -5.69 8.05
N THR A 83 13.20 -6.45 9.05
CA THR A 83 11.81 -6.74 9.39
C THR A 83 11.26 -5.69 10.35
N THR A 84 10.04 -5.22 10.10
CA THR A 84 9.33 -4.33 11.04
C THR A 84 10.06 -3.00 11.31
N ILE A 85 10.83 -2.53 10.32
CA ILE A 85 11.64 -1.31 10.39
C ILE A 85 10.74 -0.08 10.29
N LYS A 86 11.08 0.98 11.03
CA LYS A 86 10.26 2.19 11.08
C LYS A 86 10.38 3.01 9.79
N PRO A 87 9.34 3.78 9.45
CA PRO A 87 9.41 4.75 8.36
C PRO A 87 10.63 5.67 8.52
N LYS A 88 11.43 5.80 7.46
CA LYS A 88 12.58 6.73 7.42
C LYS A 88 12.52 7.59 6.16
N ASN A 89 12.80 8.88 6.32
CA ASN A 89 12.95 9.84 5.24
C ASN A 89 14.05 10.85 5.60
N LYS A 90 14.98 11.10 4.67
CA LYS A 90 16.10 12.04 4.85
C LYS A 90 15.65 13.47 5.23
N LEU A 91 14.49 13.91 4.75
CA LEU A 91 13.95 15.23 5.06
C LEU A 91 13.53 15.39 6.52
N PHE A 92 13.26 14.28 7.21
CA PHE A 92 12.72 14.27 8.58
C PHE A 92 13.66 13.61 9.59
N GLU A 93 14.93 13.36 9.22
CA GLU A 93 15.90 12.62 10.05
C GLU A 93 16.14 13.23 11.44
N ASN A 94 15.96 14.55 11.58
CA ASN A 94 16.08 15.27 12.85
C ASN A 94 14.75 15.80 13.41
N ALA A 95 13.61 15.42 12.81
CA ALA A 95 12.30 15.94 13.18
C ALA A 95 11.63 15.15 14.33
N GLY A 96 12.21 14.02 14.75
CA GLY A 96 11.63 13.15 15.79
C GLY A 96 10.43 12.32 15.33
N PHE A 97 9.96 12.53 14.10
CA PHE A 97 8.99 11.69 13.41
C PHE A 97 9.60 11.23 12.09
N TRP A 98 9.33 9.99 11.68
CA TRP A 98 9.75 9.48 10.37
C TRP A 98 11.28 9.49 10.14
N ASP A 99 12.03 9.37 11.22
CA ASP A 99 13.50 9.32 11.25
C ASP A 99 14.04 7.89 11.42
N GLY A 100 13.18 6.87 11.30
CA GLY A 100 13.57 5.46 11.48
C GLY A 100 13.78 5.04 12.93
N CYS A 101 13.54 5.92 13.91
CA CYS A 101 13.70 5.62 15.33
C CYS A 101 12.39 5.14 15.99
N LYS A 102 12.52 4.35 17.05
CA LYS A 102 11.43 3.99 17.96
C LYS A 102 11.85 4.19 19.41
N THR A 103 10.87 4.41 20.29
CA THR A 103 11.12 4.30 21.73
C THR A 103 11.32 2.83 22.08
N LYS A 104 12.44 2.50 22.73
CA LYS A 104 12.75 1.16 23.24
C LYS A 104 12.87 1.24 24.76
N GLU A 105 12.25 0.28 25.44
CA GLU A 105 12.32 0.11 26.90
C GLU A 105 12.89 -1.28 27.17
N THR A 106 13.97 -1.35 27.94
CA THR A 106 14.67 -2.62 28.22
C THR A 106 15.40 -2.54 29.55
N GLY A 107 15.82 -3.69 30.09
CA GLY A 107 16.69 -3.72 31.27
C GLY A 107 18.14 -3.32 30.94
N TYR A 108 18.97 -3.16 31.98
CA TYR A 108 20.36 -2.74 31.84
C TYR A 108 21.17 -3.53 30.80
N VAL A 109 21.04 -4.87 30.78
CA VAL A 109 21.77 -5.73 29.82
C VAL A 109 21.41 -5.38 28.38
N GLY A 110 20.11 -5.22 28.07
CA GLY A 110 19.68 -4.90 26.71
C GLY A 110 20.05 -3.48 26.29
N PHE A 111 20.09 -2.54 27.24
CA PHE A 111 20.62 -1.20 26.99
C PHE A 111 22.13 -1.26 26.68
N LEU A 112 22.88 -2.02 27.47
CA LEU A 112 24.32 -2.17 27.29
C LEU A 112 24.66 -2.84 25.96
N GLU A 113 23.89 -3.83 25.52
CA GLU A 113 24.05 -4.46 24.19
C GLU A 113 23.88 -3.42 23.06
N ASP A 114 22.83 -2.61 23.10
CA ASP A 114 22.58 -1.57 22.09
C ASP A 114 23.65 -0.45 22.13
N TYR A 115 24.06 -0.06 23.34
CA TYR A 115 25.09 0.96 23.55
C TYR A 115 26.46 0.49 23.03
N ALA A 116 26.85 -0.74 23.35
CA ALA A 116 28.06 -1.38 22.85
C ALA A 116 28.05 -1.53 21.32
N LEU A 117 26.89 -1.80 20.71
CA LEU A 117 26.76 -1.85 19.26
C LEU A 117 27.01 -0.48 18.61
N GLY A 118 26.49 0.59 19.22
CA GLY A 118 26.75 1.97 18.77
C GLY A 118 28.23 2.35 18.88
N GLN A 119 28.88 2.00 19.99
CA GLN A 119 30.33 2.20 20.17
C GLN A 119 31.16 1.45 19.14
N GLU A 120 30.84 0.18 18.89
CA GLU A 120 31.56 -0.67 17.93
C GLU A 120 31.49 -0.12 16.51
N THR A 121 30.29 0.28 16.08
CA THR A 121 30.03 0.70 14.70
C THR A 121 30.28 2.18 14.46
N GLY A 122 30.47 2.96 15.53
CA GLY A 122 30.50 4.42 15.49
C GLY A 122 29.16 5.05 15.07
N ARG A 123 28.05 4.30 15.14
CA ARG A 123 26.72 4.76 14.71
C ARG A 123 25.80 5.09 15.88
N GLU A 124 24.84 5.97 15.61
CA GLU A 124 23.80 6.35 16.56
C GLU A 124 22.71 5.29 16.71
N VAL A 125 23.04 4.12 17.27
CA VAL A 125 22.05 3.09 17.64
C VAL A 125 21.09 3.63 18.70
N ILE A 126 21.64 4.36 19.68
CA ILE A 126 20.90 5.16 20.65
C ILE A 126 21.02 6.61 20.21
N LYS A 127 19.89 7.21 19.80
CA LYS A 127 19.88 8.55 19.21
C LYS A 127 20.41 9.58 20.21
N ASN A 128 21.39 10.38 19.78
CA ASN A 128 22.10 11.37 20.60
C ASN A 128 22.79 10.81 21.87
N GLY A 129 22.86 9.48 22.03
CA GLY A 129 23.29 8.85 23.28
C GLY A 129 22.38 9.13 24.49
N GLU A 130 21.18 9.66 24.27
CA GLU A 130 20.27 10.07 25.34
C GLU A 130 19.38 8.91 25.81
N TYR A 131 19.31 8.70 27.11
CA TYR A 131 18.43 7.72 27.74
C TYR A 131 17.94 8.19 29.11
N THR A 132 16.84 7.60 29.55
CA THR A 132 16.26 7.80 30.89
C THR A 132 16.19 6.47 31.60
N VAL A 133 16.33 6.50 32.93
CA VAL A 133 16.26 5.31 33.79
C VAL A 133 15.07 5.47 34.72
N SER A 134 14.30 4.41 34.93
CA SER A 134 13.19 4.40 35.90
C SER A 134 13.69 4.61 37.34
N ASP A 135 12.80 5.08 38.23
CA ASP A 135 13.14 5.41 39.62
C ASP A 135 13.75 4.23 40.40
N ASP A 136 13.37 2.99 40.04
CA ASP A 136 13.87 1.76 40.62
C ASP A 136 15.14 1.22 39.94
N GLY A 137 15.65 1.90 38.91
CA GLY A 137 16.83 1.51 38.15
C GLY A 137 16.63 0.33 37.19
N SER A 138 15.40 -0.20 37.06
CA SER A 138 15.17 -1.47 36.37
C SER A 138 14.97 -1.33 34.86
N ILE A 139 14.49 -0.17 34.38
CA ILE A 139 14.12 0.06 32.99
C ILE A 139 14.89 1.26 32.43
N TYR A 140 15.55 1.03 31.32
CA TYR A 140 16.21 2.01 30.48
C TYR A 140 15.32 2.32 29.28
N LYS A 141 15.06 3.60 29.05
CA LYS A 141 14.19 4.10 27.98
C LYS A 141 14.93 5.10 27.12
N TYR A 142 14.98 4.85 25.82
CA TYR A 142 15.71 5.67 24.85
C TYR A 142 15.11 5.58 23.44
N ARG A 143 15.58 6.48 22.57
CA ARG A 143 15.26 6.45 21.14
C ARG A 143 16.26 5.54 20.42
N TYR A 144 15.76 4.45 19.85
CA TYR A 144 16.52 3.42 19.19
C TYR A 144 16.37 3.52 17.67
N ASP A 145 17.48 3.63 16.94
CA ASP A 145 17.48 3.59 15.48
C ASP A 145 17.28 2.16 14.99
N THR A 146 16.18 1.93 14.27
CA THR A 146 15.83 0.57 13.81
C THR A 146 16.70 0.06 12.66
N TYR A 147 17.38 0.95 11.93
CA TYR A 147 18.26 0.59 10.82
C TYR A 147 19.65 0.19 11.31
N TYR A 148 20.23 0.96 12.23
CA TYR A 148 21.55 0.69 12.79
C TYR A 148 21.52 -0.36 13.89
N GLY A 149 20.42 -0.44 14.65
CA GLY A 149 20.26 -1.44 15.69
C GLY A 149 20.12 -2.87 15.17
N VAL A 150 20.07 -3.09 13.86
CA VAL A 150 20.22 -4.44 13.28
C VAL A 150 21.60 -5.03 13.59
N GLY A 151 22.64 -4.20 13.60
CA GLY A 151 24.00 -4.59 13.90
C GLY A 151 24.57 -5.62 12.93
N PHE A 152 25.23 -6.64 13.47
CA PHE A 152 25.93 -7.69 12.73
C PHE A 152 25.07 -8.96 12.60
N GLY A 153 24.17 -9.20 13.56
CA GLY A 153 23.30 -10.37 13.58
C GLY A 153 24.09 -11.66 13.79
N ARG A 154 24.18 -12.51 12.76
CA ARG A 154 24.93 -13.77 12.80
C ARG A 154 26.19 -13.71 11.94
N TYR A 155 27.19 -14.50 12.30
CA TYR A 155 28.37 -14.68 11.45
C TYR A 155 27.95 -15.14 10.05
N ARG A 156 28.55 -14.54 9.02
CA ARG A 156 28.24 -14.81 7.62
C ARG A 156 29.37 -15.60 6.99
N VAL A 157 29.04 -16.62 6.21
CA VAL A 157 30.01 -17.30 5.37
C VAL A 157 29.87 -16.73 3.97
N ILE A 158 30.91 -16.04 3.51
CA ILE A 158 31.00 -15.45 2.18
C ILE A 158 32.10 -16.13 1.35
N SER A 159 32.05 -16.01 0.03
CA SER A 159 33.11 -16.56 -0.81
C SER A 159 34.44 -15.81 -0.56
N PHE A 160 35.58 -16.45 -0.87
CA PHE A 160 36.87 -15.76 -0.80
C PHE A 160 36.95 -14.55 -1.75
N GLU A 161 36.29 -14.64 -2.90
CA GLU A 161 36.19 -13.53 -3.86
C GLU A 161 35.39 -12.37 -3.27
N GLU A 162 34.22 -12.64 -2.69
CA GLU A 162 33.39 -11.63 -2.02
C GLU A 162 34.14 -10.99 -0.84
N TYR A 163 34.90 -11.78 -0.07
CA TYR A 163 35.74 -11.27 1.02
C TYR A 163 36.81 -10.29 0.53
N GLN A 164 37.44 -10.55 -0.63
CA GLN A 164 38.41 -9.64 -1.23
C GLN A 164 37.74 -8.41 -1.87
N ASP A 165 36.59 -8.59 -2.50
CA ASP A 165 35.80 -7.51 -3.08
C ASP A 165 35.34 -6.51 -2.03
N ILE A 166 34.84 -7.01 -0.88
CA ILE A 166 34.45 -6.14 0.23
C ILE A 166 35.67 -5.35 0.71
N GLN A 167 36.83 -5.98 0.90
CA GLN A 167 38.04 -5.28 1.35
C GLN A 167 38.46 -4.16 0.39
N ARG A 168 38.42 -4.41 -0.93
CA ARG A 168 38.65 -3.36 -1.94
C ARG A 168 37.60 -2.27 -1.86
N TYR A 169 36.32 -2.61 -1.71
CA TYR A 169 35.24 -1.64 -1.55
C TYR A 169 35.44 -0.74 -0.32
N GLN A 170 35.88 -1.30 0.81
CA GLN A 170 36.19 -0.52 2.00
C GLN A 170 37.32 0.49 1.72
N ASP A 171 38.38 0.06 1.03
CA ASP A 171 39.52 0.92 0.70
C ASP A 171 39.16 2.03 -0.29
N GLU A 172 38.26 1.75 -1.24
CA GLU A 172 37.81 2.72 -2.25
C GLU A 172 36.82 3.74 -1.69
N THR A 173 35.93 3.32 -0.78
CA THR A 173 34.83 4.16 -0.28
C THR A 173 35.08 4.76 1.11
N GLY A 174 36.05 4.22 1.85
CA GLY A 174 36.29 4.58 3.26
C GLY A 174 35.18 4.09 4.20
N ARG A 175 34.37 3.11 3.80
CA ARG A 175 33.27 2.56 4.62
C ARG A 175 33.68 1.23 5.22
N GLN A 176 33.60 1.08 6.54
CA GLN A 176 33.94 -0.17 7.25
C GLN A 176 32.76 -1.15 7.20
N VAL A 177 32.94 -2.29 6.53
CA VAL A 177 31.91 -3.35 6.40
C VAL A 177 32.26 -4.54 7.29
N LEU A 178 33.51 -5.02 7.22
CA LEU A 178 34.02 -6.17 7.95
C LEU A 178 34.65 -5.71 9.26
N TYR A 179 34.37 -6.41 10.34
CA TYR A 179 34.92 -6.10 11.65
C TYR A 179 35.67 -7.30 12.20
N PRO A 180 36.59 -7.10 13.17
CA PRO A 180 37.27 -8.20 13.81
C PRO A 180 36.32 -9.24 14.39
N THR A 181 36.69 -10.49 14.20
CA THR A 181 35.95 -11.66 14.66
C THR A 181 36.33 -12.03 16.09
N VAL A 182 35.58 -12.94 16.71
CA VAL A 182 35.93 -13.56 18.00
C VAL A 182 36.35 -15.02 17.78
N SER A 183 37.37 -15.47 18.52
CA SER A 183 37.88 -16.85 18.46
C SER A 183 36.81 -17.84 18.96
N LEU A 184 36.72 -19.05 18.38
CA LEU A 184 35.66 -20.02 18.71
C LEU A 184 35.63 -20.37 20.21
N SER A 185 36.80 -20.48 20.83
CA SER A 185 36.94 -20.77 22.26
C SER A 185 36.43 -19.63 23.16
N SER A 186 36.40 -18.41 22.63
CA SER A 186 36.00 -17.21 23.36
C SER A 186 34.56 -16.77 23.09
N ARG A 187 33.88 -17.40 22.13
CA ARG A 187 32.45 -17.18 21.89
C ARG A 187 31.61 -17.82 23.01
N PRO A 188 30.40 -17.30 23.27
CA PRO A 188 29.43 -18.01 24.10
C PRO A 188 29.20 -19.44 23.59
N GLN A 189 29.07 -20.41 24.50
CA GLN A 189 28.90 -21.82 24.15
C GLN A 189 27.42 -22.23 24.03
N THR A 190 26.49 -21.31 24.34
CA THR A 190 25.04 -21.53 24.19
C THR A 190 24.66 -21.61 22.71
N VAL A 191 23.71 -22.50 22.38
CA VAL A 191 23.25 -22.69 20.99
C VAL A 191 22.71 -21.40 20.36
N GLN A 192 22.10 -20.54 21.17
CA GLN A 192 21.47 -19.30 20.72
C GLN A 192 22.50 -18.20 20.41
N ASP A 193 23.61 -18.13 21.16
CA ASP A 193 24.54 -17.00 21.10
C ASP A 193 25.89 -17.33 20.45
N ARG A 194 26.24 -18.61 20.28
CA ARG A 194 27.55 -19.01 19.70
C ARG A 194 27.84 -18.47 18.30
N ASP A 195 26.78 -18.17 17.54
CA ASP A 195 26.88 -17.63 16.18
C ASP A 195 26.46 -16.17 16.10
N ARG A 196 26.15 -15.51 17.23
CA ARG A 196 25.84 -14.08 17.24
C ARG A 196 27.12 -13.29 16.99
N ALA A 197 27.12 -12.56 15.90
CA ALA A 197 28.21 -11.68 15.52
C ALA A 197 28.17 -10.37 16.32
N ASP A 198 27.06 -10.00 16.95
CA ASP A 198 27.00 -8.77 17.79
C ASP A 198 27.86 -8.86 19.07
N ILE A 199 28.25 -10.08 19.48
CA ILE A 199 29.01 -10.33 20.71
C ILE A 199 30.52 -10.31 20.37
N TYR A 200 31.12 -9.12 20.48
CA TYR A 200 32.55 -8.89 20.28
C TYR A 200 33.34 -8.71 21.58
N TYR A 201 32.65 -8.83 22.71
CA TYR A 201 33.15 -8.56 24.06
C TYR A 201 33.15 -9.82 24.94
N LYS A 202 33.82 -9.76 26.08
CA LYS A 202 33.84 -10.83 27.07
C LYS A 202 32.46 -11.02 27.68
N THR A 203 32.09 -12.27 27.93
CA THR A 203 30.78 -12.60 28.49
C THR A 203 30.88 -13.55 29.65
N LYS A 204 29.94 -13.42 30.58
CA LYS A 204 29.74 -14.30 31.73
C LYS A 204 28.36 -14.93 31.68
N ASN A 205 28.24 -16.15 32.22
CA ASN A 205 26.96 -16.82 32.37
C ASN A 205 26.37 -16.55 33.76
N VAL A 206 25.24 -15.86 33.80
CA VAL A 206 24.51 -15.54 35.04
C VAL A 206 23.12 -16.15 34.94
N GLY A 207 22.88 -17.22 35.71
CA GLY A 207 21.57 -17.88 35.76
C GLY A 207 21.12 -18.49 34.41
N GLY A 208 22.07 -18.95 33.59
CA GLY A 208 21.79 -19.52 32.26
C GLY A 208 21.68 -18.49 31.14
N ARG A 209 21.83 -17.19 31.44
CA ARG A 209 21.85 -16.10 30.45
C ARG A 209 23.25 -15.55 30.29
N ILE A 210 23.66 -15.34 29.05
CA ILE A 210 24.92 -14.69 28.70
C ILE A 210 24.77 -13.18 28.95
N GLN A 211 25.72 -12.59 29.65
CA GLN A 211 25.76 -11.15 29.93
C GLN A 211 27.14 -10.58 29.59
N PRO A 212 27.22 -9.33 29.12
CA PRO A 212 28.50 -8.66 28.92
C PRO A 212 29.29 -8.54 30.23
N GLU A 213 30.60 -8.71 30.15
CA GLU A 213 31.52 -8.23 31.18
C GLU A 213 31.88 -6.77 30.90
N ILE A 214 31.81 -5.96 31.96
CA ILE A 214 32.05 -4.52 31.91
C ILE A 214 33.33 -4.16 32.66
N ASP A 215 34.00 -3.12 32.19
CA ASP A 215 35.12 -2.49 32.88
C ASP A 215 34.65 -1.54 34.00
N ALA A 216 35.60 -0.84 34.63
CA ALA A 216 35.32 0.11 35.71
C ALA A 216 34.54 1.35 35.24
N ASP A 217 34.61 1.67 33.95
CA ASP A 217 33.93 2.80 33.32
C ASP A 217 32.53 2.43 32.81
N GLY A 218 32.14 1.16 32.94
CA GLY A 218 30.85 0.63 32.52
C GLY A 218 30.75 0.27 31.03
N ASN A 219 31.88 0.23 30.31
CA ASN A 219 31.95 -0.19 28.92
C ASN A 219 32.19 -1.69 28.81
N VAL A 220 31.83 -2.29 27.68
CA VAL A 220 32.08 -3.72 27.45
C VAL A 220 33.56 -3.98 27.21
N ILE A 221 34.08 -5.07 27.79
CA ILE A 221 35.49 -5.46 27.60
C ILE A 221 35.64 -6.18 26.27
N THR A 222 36.32 -5.57 25.29
CA THR A 222 36.51 -6.16 23.95
C THR A 222 37.25 -7.50 23.99
N ASN A 223 36.90 -8.39 23.07
CA ASN A 223 37.41 -9.77 23.02
C ASN A 223 37.66 -10.26 21.58
N TYR A 224 38.18 -9.37 20.73
CA TYR A 224 38.53 -9.73 19.36
C TYR A 224 39.56 -10.86 19.31
N TRP A 225 39.51 -11.65 18.25
CA TRP A 225 40.52 -12.64 17.92
C TRP A 225 41.78 -11.94 17.44
N LYS A 226 42.90 -12.20 18.11
CA LYS A 226 44.19 -11.57 17.86
C LYS A 226 45.27 -12.63 17.61
N TYR A 227 46.33 -12.23 16.93
CA TYR A 227 47.57 -13.01 16.82
C TYR A 227 48.79 -12.10 16.99
N SER A 228 49.85 -12.64 17.59
CA SER A 228 51.12 -11.93 17.76
C SER A 228 51.86 -11.85 16.42
N ALA A 229 52.53 -10.73 16.17
CA ALA A 229 53.44 -10.59 15.03
C ALA A 229 54.56 -11.65 15.05
N ALA A 230 54.94 -12.14 16.23
CA ALA A 230 55.94 -13.19 16.39
C ALA A 230 55.43 -14.58 15.99
N ASP A 231 54.17 -14.88 16.31
CA ASP A 231 53.53 -16.17 16.00
C ASP A 231 53.08 -16.28 14.54
N GLY A 232 52.92 -15.13 13.86
CA GLY A 232 52.39 -15.06 12.50
C GLY A 232 50.87 -15.26 12.44
N GLU A 233 50.30 -14.99 11.27
CA GLU A 233 48.85 -15.13 11.05
C GLU A 233 48.43 -16.62 11.15
N PRO A 234 47.39 -16.95 11.94
CA PRO A 234 46.92 -18.33 12.06
C PRO A 234 46.53 -18.90 10.70
N SER A 235 46.81 -20.18 10.44
CA SER A 235 46.43 -20.84 9.18
C SER A 235 44.92 -20.90 8.92
N THR A 236 44.11 -20.68 9.96
CA THR A 236 42.65 -20.61 9.89
C THR A 236 42.12 -19.18 9.80
N ALA A 237 42.98 -18.17 9.88
CA ALA A 237 42.63 -16.77 9.63
C ALA A 237 42.70 -16.48 8.13
N ALA A 238 41.74 -15.70 7.63
CA ALA A 238 41.71 -15.26 6.25
C ALA A 238 42.47 -13.93 6.14
N PRO A 239 43.51 -13.83 5.27
CA PRO A 239 44.33 -12.63 5.14
C PRO A 239 43.51 -11.37 4.92
N TYR A 240 43.71 -10.38 5.79
CA TYR A 240 43.02 -9.08 5.72
C TYR A 240 43.97 -7.98 5.26
N THR A 241 43.79 -7.52 4.02
CA THR A 241 44.66 -6.58 3.31
C THR A 241 44.09 -5.16 3.22
N SER A 242 42.82 -4.95 3.59
CA SER A 242 42.20 -3.62 3.59
C SER A 242 42.95 -2.66 4.52
N LYS A 243 43.03 -1.40 4.10
CA LYS A 243 43.52 -0.26 4.89
C LYS A 243 42.50 0.21 5.91
N MET A 244 41.22 -0.05 5.68
CA MET A 244 40.14 0.22 6.63
C MET A 244 40.20 -0.75 7.80
N ARG A 245 40.54 -0.20 8.96
CA ARG A 245 40.80 -0.93 10.20
C ARG A 245 40.15 -0.20 11.37
N ILE A 246 39.66 -0.96 12.34
CA ILE A 246 39.15 -0.38 13.57
C ILE A 246 40.30 0.14 14.46
N GLU A 247 39.97 1.02 15.40
CA GLU A 247 40.96 1.56 16.34
C GLU A 247 41.70 0.44 17.10
N GLY A 248 43.03 0.56 17.16
CA GLY A 248 43.93 -0.42 17.77
C GLY A 248 44.48 -1.50 16.82
N ASP A 249 43.93 -1.69 15.63
CA ASP A 249 44.39 -2.77 14.73
C ASP A 249 45.75 -2.49 14.04
N ASP A 250 46.32 -1.29 14.18
CA ASP A 250 47.70 -0.95 13.75
C ASP A 250 48.79 -1.60 14.65
N GLY A 251 48.44 -2.68 15.32
CA GLY A 251 49.27 -3.46 16.22
C GLY A 251 49.18 -2.99 17.66
N VAL A 252 48.11 -3.39 18.36
CA VAL A 252 47.99 -3.20 19.80
C VAL A 252 49.18 -3.84 20.48
N MET A 253 49.85 -3.08 21.36
CA MET A 253 50.84 -3.64 22.27
C MET A 253 50.12 -4.36 23.40
N ILE A 254 50.17 -5.69 23.41
CA ILE A 254 49.62 -6.54 24.47
C ILE A 254 50.79 -7.27 25.10
N ASP A 255 51.02 -7.05 26.40
CA ASP A 255 52.11 -7.68 27.16
C ASP A 255 53.51 -7.49 26.52
N GLY A 256 53.72 -6.38 25.80
CA GLY A 256 54.98 -6.06 25.13
C GLY A 256 55.12 -6.60 23.70
N GLU A 257 54.12 -7.33 23.19
CA GLU A 257 54.09 -7.84 21.82
C GLU A 257 53.08 -7.09 20.94
N LYS A 258 53.44 -6.91 19.67
CA LYS A 258 52.56 -6.28 18.68
C LYS A 258 51.56 -7.31 18.15
N CYS A 259 50.26 -7.10 18.41
CA CYS A 259 49.19 -8.03 18.04
C CYS A 259 48.24 -7.43 16.99
N TYR A 260 47.79 -8.24 16.03
CA TYR A 260 46.87 -7.85 14.96
C TYR A 260 45.51 -8.54 15.11
N TYR A 261 44.44 -7.92 14.58
CA TYR A 261 43.11 -8.50 14.64
C TYR A 261 42.79 -9.38 13.43
N VAL A 262 41.98 -10.41 13.67
CA VAL A 262 41.52 -11.34 12.63
C VAL A 262 40.10 -10.98 12.18
N TYR A 263 39.93 -10.62 10.91
CA TYR A 263 38.65 -10.19 10.32
C TYR A 263 37.85 -11.32 9.65
N GLY A 264 38.48 -12.48 9.43
CA GLY A 264 37.81 -13.61 8.81
C GLY A 264 38.42 -14.94 9.23
N ARG A 265 37.58 -15.97 9.32
CA ARG A 265 38.00 -17.36 9.55
C ARG A 265 37.76 -18.19 8.31
N ILE A 266 38.77 -18.93 7.88
CA ILE A 266 38.65 -19.90 6.79
C ILE A 266 37.80 -21.08 7.28
N VAL A 267 36.70 -21.35 6.58
CA VAL A 267 35.78 -22.46 6.88
C VAL A 267 35.46 -23.25 5.61
N SER A 268 34.87 -24.44 5.77
CA SER A 268 34.38 -25.24 4.64
C SER A 268 33.22 -24.51 3.96
N GLY A 269 33.52 -23.77 2.89
CA GLY A 269 32.55 -22.96 2.15
C GLY A 269 33.00 -21.52 1.86
N GLY A 270 34.10 -21.05 2.47
CA GLY A 270 34.62 -19.70 2.22
C GLY A 270 35.24 -19.08 3.47
N VAL A 271 34.88 -17.83 3.75
CA VAL A 271 35.34 -17.08 4.91
C VAL A 271 34.16 -16.73 5.79
N GLU A 272 34.20 -17.19 7.05
CA GLU A 272 33.29 -16.75 8.10
C GLU A 272 33.73 -15.36 8.59
N VAL A 273 32.86 -14.37 8.44
CA VAL A 273 33.13 -12.97 8.77
C VAL A 273 32.07 -12.38 9.69
N ARG A 274 32.47 -11.30 10.36
CA ARG A 274 31.58 -10.40 11.06
C ARG A 274 31.40 -9.15 10.20
N ALA A 275 30.21 -8.98 9.63
CA ALA A 275 29.89 -7.86 8.74
C ALA A 275 28.75 -7.02 9.32
N GLU A 276 28.95 -5.71 9.42
CA GLU A 276 27.92 -4.77 9.86
C GLU A 276 26.84 -4.72 8.77
N TYR A 277 25.59 -4.99 9.13
CA TYR A 277 24.57 -5.29 8.13
C TYR A 277 24.20 -4.08 7.28
N TYR A 278 24.18 -2.87 7.84
CA TYR A 278 23.83 -1.67 7.07
C TYR A 278 24.85 -1.41 5.95
N GLU A 279 26.15 -1.45 6.23
CA GLU A 279 27.17 -1.31 5.19
C GLU A 279 27.23 -2.53 4.27
N TYR A 280 27.06 -3.75 4.79
CA TYR A 280 27.00 -4.94 3.94
C TYR A 280 25.82 -4.88 2.96
N TYR A 281 24.66 -4.43 3.41
CA TYR A 281 23.48 -4.19 2.59
C TYR A 281 23.79 -3.19 1.48
N THR A 282 24.44 -2.07 1.83
CA THR A 282 24.83 -1.05 0.87
C THR A 282 25.83 -1.58 -0.16
N TYR A 283 26.86 -2.31 0.29
CA TYR A 283 27.81 -2.99 -0.59
C TYR A 283 27.10 -3.96 -1.54
N TYR A 284 26.25 -4.84 -1.02
CA TYR A 284 25.56 -5.85 -1.80
C TYR A 284 24.71 -5.20 -2.90
N HIS A 285 23.90 -4.20 -2.54
CA HIS A 285 23.01 -3.54 -3.48
C HIS A 285 23.74 -2.70 -4.53
N THR A 286 24.83 -2.02 -4.15
CA THR A 286 25.58 -1.14 -5.07
C THR A 286 26.58 -1.89 -5.94
N GLN A 287 27.24 -2.92 -5.41
CA GLN A 287 28.34 -3.62 -6.10
C GLN A 287 27.93 -4.96 -6.70
N VAL A 288 27.08 -5.73 -6.01
CA VAL A 288 26.70 -7.09 -6.40
C VAL A 288 25.42 -7.09 -7.22
N ALA A 289 24.31 -6.62 -6.63
CA ALA A 289 23.00 -6.64 -7.28
C ALA A 289 22.84 -5.55 -8.34
N LYS A 290 23.43 -4.37 -8.10
CA LYS A 290 23.37 -3.19 -8.99
C LYS A 290 21.93 -2.80 -9.35
N ASP A 291 21.03 -2.85 -8.37
CA ASP A 291 19.59 -2.66 -8.54
C ASP A 291 19.10 -1.22 -8.28
N GLY A 292 20.03 -0.29 -8.04
CA GLY A 292 19.73 1.12 -7.79
C GLY A 292 19.34 1.43 -6.34
N ILE A 293 19.43 0.44 -5.43
CA ILE A 293 19.36 0.69 -3.99
C ILE A 293 20.74 1.16 -3.52
N SER A 294 20.79 2.34 -2.91
CA SER A 294 22.05 2.95 -2.44
C SER A 294 22.23 2.90 -0.92
N GLU A 295 21.13 2.72 -0.18
CA GLU A 295 21.09 2.61 1.27
C GLU A 295 19.72 2.00 1.65
N PRO A 296 19.59 1.37 2.83
CA PRO A 296 18.30 0.89 3.30
C PRO A 296 17.42 2.08 3.69
N LEU A 297 16.45 2.43 2.86
CA LEU A 297 15.54 3.56 3.08
C LEU A 297 14.10 3.15 2.79
N PHE A 298 13.34 2.84 3.85
CA PHE A 298 11.94 2.41 3.71
C PHE A 298 10.98 3.54 4.07
N PHE A 299 10.34 4.11 3.04
CA PHE A 299 9.51 5.31 3.20
C PHE A 299 8.33 5.09 4.14
N PHE A 300 7.65 3.96 4.10
CA PHE A 300 6.58 3.64 5.06
C PHE A 300 7.00 2.56 6.06
N GLY A 301 8.30 2.27 6.14
CA GLY A 301 8.84 1.16 6.90
C GLY A 301 8.63 -0.18 6.19
N THR A 302 8.93 -1.26 6.90
CA THR A 302 8.82 -2.62 6.37
C THR A 302 7.79 -3.47 7.10
N THR A 303 7.28 -4.48 6.41
CA THR A 303 6.41 -5.52 6.99
C THR A 303 7.20 -6.46 7.92
N SER A 304 6.51 -7.36 8.63
CA SER A 304 7.13 -8.44 9.41
C SER A 304 8.00 -9.40 8.58
N PHE A 305 7.80 -9.44 7.27
CA PHE A 305 8.65 -10.20 6.33
C PHE A 305 9.75 -9.35 5.70
N GLY A 306 9.81 -8.05 6.01
CA GLY A 306 10.81 -7.12 5.47
C GLY A 306 10.53 -6.64 4.06
N LYS A 307 9.27 -6.60 3.64
CA LYS A 307 8.87 -5.95 2.39
C LYS A 307 8.65 -4.46 2.61
N ASP A 308 9.03 -3.64 1.63
CA ASP A 308 8.78 -2.20 1.67
C ASP A 308 7.28 -1.89 1.54
N ILE A 309 6.71 -1.24 2.56
CA ILE A 309 5.26 -0.96 2.63
C ILE A 309 4.85 0.05 1.55
N PHE A 310 5.69 1.03 1.23
CA PHE A 310 5.37 2.06 0.24
C PHE A 310 5.18 1.44 -1.15
N THR A 311 6.14 0.63 -1.58
CA THR A 311 6.14 -0.09 -2.85
C THR A 311 4.95 -1.04 -2.96
N CYS A 312 4.72 -1.83 -1.91
CA CYS A 312 3.58 -2.74 -1.84
C CYS A 312 2.25 -1.99 -1.92
N LEU A 313 2.11 -0.88 -1.18
CA LEU A 313 0.87 -0.11 -1.13
C LEU A 313 0.59 0.58 -2.47
N SER A 314 1.58 1.21 -3.09
CA SER A 314 1.40 1.87 -4.39
C SER A 314 1.07 0.87 -5.51
N SER A 315 1.72 -0.30 -5.50
CA SER A 315 1.43 -1.36 -6.47
C SER A 315 0.06 -1.99 -6.23
N GLY A 316 -0.30 -2.25 -4.96
CA GLY A 316 -1.60 -2.77 -4.58
C GLY A 316 -2.73 -1.81 -4.92
N ALA A 317 -2.55 -0.51 -4.67
CA ALA A 317 -3.49 0.53 -5.07
C ALA A 317 -3.70 0.56 -6.60
N ARG A 318 -2.61 0.43 -7.38
CA ARG A 318 -2.68 0.36 -8.86
C ARG A 318 -3.50 -0.84 -9.32
N PHE A 319 -3.25 -2.01 -8.73
CA PHE A 319 -4.02 -3.20 -9.01
C PHE A 319 -5.50 -2.99 -8.68
N SER A 320 -5.83 -2.52 -7.46
CA SER A 320 -7.21 -2.32 -7.02
C SER A 320 -7.97 -1.32 -7.91
N PHE A 321 -7.36 -0.20 -8.30
CA PHE A 321 -7.99 0.77 -9.21
C PHE A 321 -8.21 0.23 -10.61
N LEU A 322 -7.19 -0.40 -11.22
CA LEU A 322 -7.32 -0.98 -12.56
C LEU A 322 -8.37 -2.09 -12.57
N PHE A 323 -8.32 -2.98 -11.57
CA PHE A 323 -9.26 -4.08 -11.44
C PHE A 323 -10.70 -3.58 -11.28
N ALA A 324 -10.91 -2.60 -10.40
CA ALA A 324 -12.23 -2.01 -10.19
C ALA A 324 -12.75 -1.28 -11.43
N LEU A 325 -11.88 -0.60 -12.19
CA LEU A 325 -12.27 0.06 -13.44
C LEU A 325 -12.73 -0.94 -14.50
N VAL A 326 -12.00 -2.04 -14.69
CA VAL A 326 -12.36 -3.10 -15.65
C VAL A 326 -13.69 -3.74 -15.27
N VAL A 327 -13.87 -4.09 -13.99
CA VAL A 327 -15.13 -4.69 -13.51
C VAL A 327 -16.29 -3.71 -13.61
N ALA A 328 -16.09 -2.44 -13.26
CA ALA A 328 -17.11 -1.40 -13.41
C ALA A 328 -17.52 -1.21 -14.87
N ALA A 329 -16.58 -1.20 -15.81
CA ALA A 329 -16.87 -1.08 -17.24
C ALA A 329 -17.73 -2.24 -17.75
N VAL A 330 -17.37 -3.48 -17.40
CA VAL A 330 -18.14 -4.67 -17.80
C VAL A 330 -19.54 -4.65 -17.17
N ASN A 331 -19.62 -4.36 -15.86
CA ASN A 331 -20.91 -4.28 -15.15
C ASN A 331 -21.80 -3.16 -15.70
N LEU A 332 -21.20 -2.03 -16.10
CA LEU A 332 -21.91 -0.94 -16.76
C LEU A 332 -22.48 -1.41 -18.09
N VAL A 333 -21.69 -2.05 -18.95
CA VAL A 333 -22.13 -2.46 -20.28
C VAL A 333 -23.23 -3.53 -20.19
N VAL A 334 -23.00 -4.60 -19.41
CA VAL A 334 -23.97 -5.69 -19.24
C VAL A 334 -25.24 -5.18 -18.57
N GLY A 335 -25.11 -4.41 -17.48
CA GLY A 335 -26.23 -3.85 -16.74
C GLY A 335 -27.03 -2.86 -17.59
N ALA A 336 -26.37 -1.99 -18.35
CA ALA A 336 -27.03 -1.05 -19.25
C ALA A 336 -27.83 -1.77 -20.32
N ILE A 337 -27.26 -2.79 -20.98
CA ILE A 337 -27.97 -3.57 -22.02
C ILE A 337 -29.17 -4.30 -21.39
N TRP A 338 -28.95 -5.04 -20.31
CA TRP A 338 -30.00 -5.81 -19.65
C TRP A 338 -31.15 -4.92 -19.16
N GLY A 339 -30.82 -3.84 -18.44
CA GLY A 339 -31.80 -2.91 -17.90
C GLY A 339 -32.54 -2.13 -19.00
N SER A 340 -31.88 -1.80 -20.10
CA SER A 340 -32.52 -1.12 -21.23
C SER A 340 -33.60 -2.01 -21.88
N ILE A 341 -33.30 -3.29 -22.09
CA ILE A 341 -34.24 -4.26 -22.66
C ILE A 341 -35.41 -4.48 -21.71
N ALA A 342 -35.13 -4.77 -20.44
CA ALA A 342 -36.15 -5.00 -19.40
C ALA A 342 -37.08 -3.79 -19.25
N GLY A 343 -36.51 -2.60 -19.12
CA GLY A 343 -37.26 -1.36 -18.94
C GLY A 343 -38.07 -0.94 -20.17
N TYR A 344 -37.52 -1.12 -21.38
CA TYR A 344 -38.19 -0.72 -22.63
C TYR A 344 -39.42 -1.59 -22.91
N PHE A 345 -39.24 -2.91 -23.00
CA PHE A 345 -40.32 -3.81 -23.39
C PHE A 345 -41.38 -3.97 -22.28
N GLY A 346 -40.96 -3.98 -21.02
CA GLY A 346 -41.88 -4.14 -19.89
C GLY A 346 -42.66 -5.46 -19.90
N GLY A 347 -43.66 -5.56 -19.02
CA GLY A 347 -44.62 -6.67 -18.99
C GLY A 347 -43.96 -8.02 -18.72
N ARG A 348 -44.23 -9.02 -19.57
CA ARG A 348 -43.75 -10.41 -19.38
C ARG A 348 -42.23 -10.56 -19.54
N ILE A 349 -41.62 -9.81 -20.47
CA ILE A 349 -40.17 -9.86 -20.70
C ILE A 349 -39.45 -9.32 -19.45
N ASP A 350 -39.90 -8.18 -18.97
CA ASP A 350 -39.37 -7.57 -17.76
C ASP A 350 -39.54 -8.48 -16.54
N LEU A 351 -40.73 -9.07 -16.35
CA LEU A 351 -40.98 -10.01 -15.26
C LEU A 351 -40.04 -11.22 -15.31
N ALA A 352 -39.83 -11.82 -16.48
CA ALA A 352 -38.93 -12.97 -16.63
C ALA A 352 -37.46 -12.59 -16.35
N MET A 353 -37.01 -11.45 -16.88
CA MET A 353 -35.65 -10.94 -16.66
C MET A 353 -35.42 -10.57 -15.19
N GLU A 354 -36.40 -9.97 -14.53
CA GLU A 354 -36.35 -9.63 -13.11
C GLU A 354 -36.26 -10.88 -12.23
N ARG A 355 -37.05 -11.93 -12.53
CA ARG A 355 -36.95 -13.20 -11.79
C ARG A 355 -35.58 -13.86 -11.92
N PHE A 356 -34.97 -13.77 -13.10
CA PHE A 356 -33.60 -14.27 -13.28
C PHE A 356 -32.60 -13.49 -12.41
N THR A 357 -32.69 -12.16 -12.39
CA THR A 357 -31.81 -11.33 -11.55
C THR A 357 -32.08 -11.50 -10.06
N ASP A 358 -33.32 -11.72 -9.65
CA ASP A 358 -33.69 -12.00 -8.25
C ASP A 358 -33.06 -13.30 -7.77
N ILE A 359 -33.11 -14.36 -8.59
CA ILE A 359 -32.48 -15.66 -8.28
C ILE A 359 -30.97 -15.51 -8.14
N LEU A 360 -30.32 -14.78 -9.07
CA LEU A 360 -28.88 -14.53 -8.98
C LEU A 360 -28.51 -13.67 -7.76
N GLY A 361 -29.30 -12.64 -7.46
CA GLY A 361 -29.09 -11.72 -6.34
C GLY A 361 -29.41 -12.32 -4.97
N ALA A 362 -30.17 -13.42 -4.91
CA ALA A 362 -30.47 -14.13 -3.68
C ALA A 362 -29.24 -14.81 -3.05
N VAL A 363 -28.20 -15.09 -3.86
CA VAL A 363 -26.97 -15.71 -3.37
C VAL A 363 -25.98 -14.64 -2.91
N PRO A 364 -25.54 -14.65 -1.64
CA PRO A 364 -24.50 -13.76 -1.16
C PRO A 364 -23.22 -13.84 -2.00
N THR A 365 -22.68 -12.71 -2.45
CA THR A 365 -21.47 -12.63 -3.28
C THR A 365 -20.27 -13.35 -2.63
N MET A 366 -20.15 -13.28 -1.30
CA MET A 366 -19.11 -13.98 -0.54
C MET A 366 -19.18 -15.51 -0.69
N ILE A 367 -20.40 -16.07 -0.78
CA ILE A 367 -20.62 -17.51 -1.00
C ILE A 367 -20.21 -17.87 -2.43
N VAL A 368 -20.61 -17.08 -3.43
CA VAL A 368 -20.22 -17.28 -4.84
C VAL A 368 -18.69 -17.32 -4.98
N ILE A 369 -18.01 -16.34 -4.38
CA ILE A 369 -16.55 -16.24 -4.40
C ILE A 369 -15.89 -17.45 -3.74
N THR A 370 -16.39 -17.86 -2.57
CA THR A 370 -15.84 -19.00 -1.84
C THR A 370 -16.00 -20.30 -2.63
N LEU A 371 -17.17 -20.53 -3.21
CA LEU A 371 -17.42 -21.71 -4.06
C LEU A 371 -16.56 -21.70 -5.32
N LEU A 372 -16.42 -20.55 -5.99
CA LEU A 372 -15.56 -20.42 -7.17
C LEU A 372 -14.09 -20.63 -6.81
N LYS A 373 -13.62 -20.11 -5.68
CA LYS A 373 -12.25 -20.35 -5.19
C LYS A 373 -12.01 -21.85 -4.97
N LEU A 374 -12.93 -22.55 -4.30
CA LEU A 374 -12.82 -23.99 -4.06
C LEU A 374 -12.84 -24.80 -5.36
N HIS A 375 -13.70 -24.42 -6.31
CA HIS A 375 -13.84 -25.11 -7.59
C HIS A 375 -12.65 -24.88 -8.52
N MET A 376 -12.15 -23.64 -8.61
CA MET A 376 -11.09 -23.25 -9.54
C MET A 376 -9.68 -23.55 -9.01
N GLY A 377 -9.54 -24.05 -7.77
CA GLY A 377 -8.32 -24.60 -7.21
C GLY A 377 -7.11 -23.67 -7.32
N THR A 378 -6.16 -24.03 -8.17
CA THR A 378 -4.87 -23.33 -8.40
C THR A 378 -4.97 -22.11 -9.33
N SER A 379 -6.16 -21.78 -9.82
CA SER A 379 -6.36 -20.62 -10.70
C SER A 379 -6.01 -19.30 -10.00
N SER A 380 -5.69 -18.28 -10.80
CA SER A 380 -5.45 -16.93 -10.28
C SER A 380 -6.65 -16.44 -9.47
N GLN A 381 -6.40 -16.02 -8.23
CA GLN A 381 -7.45 -15.52 -7.35
C GLN A 381 -8.06 -14.21 -7.87
N ALA A 382 -7.30 -13.41 -8.63
CA ALA A 382 -7.82 -12.25 -9.34
C ALA A 382 -8.86 -12.66 -10.41
N LEU A 383 -8.66 -13.80 -11.07
CA LEU A 383 -9.62 -14.35 -12.03
C LEU A 383 -10.90 -14.83 -11.33
N VAL A 384 -10.76 -15.53 -10.20
CA VAL A 384 -11.89 -15.95 -9.36
C VAL A 384 -12.74 -14.74 -8.96
N LEU A 385 -12.08 -13.67 -8.47
CA LEU A 385 -12.74 -12.41 -8.16
C LEU A 385 -13.44 -11.82 -9.37
N PHE A 386 -12.75 -11.73 -10.50
CA PHE A 386 -13.30 -11.14 -11.72
C PHE A 386 -14.60 -11.85 -12.14
N ILE A 387 -14.58 -13.18 -12.18
CA ILE A 387 -15.75 -13.99 -12.55
C ILE A 387 -16.88 -13.78 -11.55
N ALA A 388 -16.60 -13.81 -10.25
CA ALA A 388 -17.63 -13.64 -9.23
C ALA A 388 -18.32 -12.27 -9.30
N PHE A 389 -17.55 -11.21 -9.47
CA PHE A 389 -18.07 -9.87 -9.64
C PHE A 389 -18.74 -9.65 -11.00
N PHE A 390 -18.31 -10.36 -12.04
CA PHE A 390 -18.99 -10.39 -13.33
C PHE A 390 -20.35 -11.09 -13.25
N MET A 391 -20.49 -12.15 -12.43
CA MET A 391 -21.76 -12.88 -12.31
C MET A 391 -22.86 -12.06 -11.64
N THR A 392 -22.50 -11.25 -10.63
CA THR A 392 -23.48 -10.59 -9.74
C THR A 392 -23.44 -9.07 -9.76
N GLY A 393 -22.32 -8.45 -10.15
CA GLY A 393 -22.11 -7.00 -10.00
C GLY A 393 -22.90 -6.12 -10.97
N TRP A 394 -23.37 -6.64 -12.09
CA TRP A 394 -24.19 -5.90 -13.06
C TRP A 394 -25.66 -5.75 -12.65
N ILE A 395 -26.14 -6.53 -11.66
CA ILE A 395 -27.55 -6.58 -11.26
C ILE A 395 -28.05 -5.19 -10.80
N GLY A 396 -27.28 -4.51 -9.94
CA GLY A 396 -27.65 -3.17 -9.47
C GLY A 396 -27.69 -2.12 -10.59
N MET A 397 -26.77 -2.21 -11.56
CA MET A 397 -26.75 -1.33 -12.73
C MET A 397 -27.92 -1.63 -13.68
N ALA A 398 -28.30 -2.89 -13.85
CA ALA A 398 -29.47 -3.30 -14.60
C ALA A 398 -30.76 -2.73 -13.98
N GLY A 399 -30.93 -2.84 -12.65
CA GLY A 399 -32.06 -2.26 -11.95
C GLY A 399 -32.16 -0.74 -12.11
N THR A 400 -31.03 -0.04 -11.97
CA THR A 400 -30.96 1.42 -12.17
C THR A 400 -31.34 1.81 -13.61
N THR A 401 -30.75 1.15 -14.61
CA THR A 401 -31.02 1.44 -16.02
C THR A 401 -32.47 1.15 -16.37
N ARG A 402 -33.02 0.02 -15.88
CA ARG A 402 -34.42 -0.35 -16.04
C ARG A 402 -35.36 0.74 -15.52
N MET A 403 -35.11 1.26 -14.31
CA MET A 403 -35.90 2.34 -13.72
C MET A 403 -35.91 3.60 -14.62
N GLN A 404 -34.75 3.96 -15.18
CA GLN A 404 -34.65 5.09 -16.10
C GLN A 404 -35.43 4.87 -17.40
N PHE A 405 -35.33 3.68 -17.98
CA PHE A 405 -36.08 3.33 -19.19
C PHE A 405 -37.59 3.35 -18.95
N TYR A 406 -38.05 2.87 -17.79
CA TYR A 406 -39.46 2.97 -17.39
C TYR A 406 -39.94 4.42 -17.28
N ARG A 407 -39.12 5.29 -16.67
CA ARG A 407 -39.43 6.72 -16.53
C ARG A 407 -39.55 7.43 -17.88
N TYR A 408 -38.67 7.11 -18.82
CA TYR A 408 -38.57 7.85 -20.08
C TYR A 408 -39.41 7.26 -21.22
N LYS A 409 -39.74 5.96 -21.22
CA LYS A 409 -40.45 5.33 -22.36
C LYS A 409 -41.85 5.88 -22.63
N ASN A 410 -42.50 6.47 -21.63
CA ASN A 410 -43.85 7.03 -21.72
C ASN A 410 -43.85 8.58 -21.82
N GLN A 411 -42.70 9.20 -22.07
CA GLN A 411 -42.62 10.65 -22.24
C GLN A 411 -43.13 11.08 -23.62
N GLU A 412 -43.70 12.29 -23.72
CA GLU A 412 -44.35 12.80 -24.95
C GLU A 412 -43.44 12.73 -26.17
N TYR A 413 -42.15 13.09 -26.04
CA TYR A 413 -41.18 13.04 -27.13
C TYR A 413 -40.91 11.60 -27.63
N VAL A 414 -41.06 10.58 -26.77
CA VAL A 414 -40.94 9.17 -27.16
C VAL A 414 -42.20 8.69 -27.87
N LEU A 415 -43.38 9.08 -27.38
CA LEU A 415 -44.65 8.77 -28.03
C LEU A 415 -44.71 9.38 -29.43
N VAL A 416 -44.32 10.65 -29.59
CA VAL A 416 -44.25 11.33 -30.88
C VAL A 416 -43.28 10.63 -31.83
N ALA A 417 -42.08 10.26 -31.35
CA ALA A 417 -41.11 9.52 -32.17
C ALA A 417 -41.68 8.17 -32.65
N ARG A 418 -42.43 7.47 -31.79
CA ARG A 418 -43.09 6.20 -32.14
C ARG A 418 -44.21 6.40 -33.14
N THR A 419 -45.06 7.42 -32.99
CA THR A 419 -46.13 7.73 -33.96
C THR A 419 -45.59 8.13 -35.33
N LEU A 420 -44.38 8.72 -35.37
CA LEU A 420 -43.66 9.03 -36.61
C LEU A 420 -42.93 7.82 -37.23
N GLY A 421 -43.11 6.61 -36.69
CA GLY A 421 -42.57 5.37 -37.25
C GLY A 421 -41.12 5.05 -36.89
N ALA A 422 -40.57 5.65 -35.82
CA ALA A 422 -39.23 5.29 -35.36
C ALA A 422 -39.20 3.84 -34.84
N LYS A 423 -38.21 3.06 -35.31
CA LYS A 423 -37.96 1.69 -34.83
C LYS A 423 -37.53 1.70 -33.35
N ASP A 424 -37.83 0.62 -32.63
CA ASP A 424 -37.52 0.44 -31.20
C ASP A 424 -36.06 0.72 -30.86
N TRP A 425 -35.12 0.18 -31.63
CA TRP A 425 -33.69 0.45 -31.43
C TRP A 425 -33.35 1.94 -31.50
N ARG A 426 -33.94 2.67 -32.46
CA ARG A 426 -33.76 4.12 -32.59
C ARG A 426 -34.36 4.83 -31.38
N ILE A 427 -35.53 4.42 -30.91
CA ILE A 427 -36.17 4.98 -29.71
C ILE A 427 -35.27 4.77 -28.48
N MET A 428 -34.79 3.55 -28.26
CA MET A 428 -33.93 3.20 -27.13
C MET A 428 -32.64 4.01 -27.13
N PHE A 429 -31.86 4.00 -28.22
CA PHE A 429 -30.51 4.59 -28.22
C PHE A 429 -30.46 6.08 -28.55
N LYS A 430 -31.45 6.63 -29.26
CA LYS A 430 -31.45 8.04 -29.66
C LYS A 430 -32.33 8.92 -28.77
N HIS A 431 -33.36 8.36 -28.14
CA HIS A 431 -34.35 9.14 -27.39
C HIS A 431 -34.37 8.82 -25.89
N ILE A 432 -34.24 7.56 -25.48
CA ILE A 432 -34.31 7.19 -24.05
C ILE A 432 -32.92 7.19 -23.41
N PHE A 433 -31.99 6.41 -23.97
CA PHE A 433 -30.65 6.20 -23.39
C PHE A 433 -29.89 7.51 -23.14
N PRO A 434 -29.85 8.48 -24.07
CA PRO A 434 -29.14 9.75 -23.84
C PRO A 434 -29.67 10.54 -22.63
N ASN A 435 -30.96 10.42 -22.33
CA ASN A 435 -31.58 11.04 -21.17
C ASN A 435 -31.32 10.27 -19.87
N ALA A 436 -31.02 8.97 -19.95
CA ALA A 436 -30.66 8.12 -18.82
C ALA A 436 -29.16 8.17 -18.46
N ILE A 437 -28.28 8.61 -19.39
CA ILE A 437 -26.81 8.63 -19.21
C ILE A 437 -26.40 9.31 -17.91
N GLY A 438 -27.00 10.46 -17.55
CA GLY A 438 -26.62 11.18 -16.33
C GLY A 438 -26.75 10.33 -15.06
N THR A 439 -27.85 9.60 -14.92
CA THR A 439 -28.06 8.70 -13.78
C THR A 439 -27.16 7.46 -13.87
N ILE A 440 -26.99 6.88 -15.06
CA ILE A 440 -26.13 5.69 -15.26
C ILE A 440 -24.67 6.01 -14.90
N VAL A 441 -24.16 7.16 -15.38
CA VAL A 441 -22.80 7.62 -15.09
C VAL A 441 -22.61 7.88 -13.61
N THR A 442 -23.59 8.51 -12.96
CA THR A 442 -23.56 8.75 -11.51
C THR A 442 -23.49 7.44 -10.72
N SER A 443 -24.33 6.46 -11.07
CA SER A 443 -24.32 5.15 -10.40
C SER A 443 -23.03 4.38 -10.64
N CYS A 444 -22.41 4.52 -11.81
CA CYS A 444 -21.13 3.90 -12.13
C CYS A 444 -19.99 4.38 -11.21
N ALA A 445 -19.99 5.66 -10.82
CA ALA A 445 -18.95 6.21 -9.96
C ALA A 445 -18.88 5.52 -8.58
N LEU A 446 -20.00 5.00 -8.09
CA LEU A 446 -20.08 4.29 -6.81
C LEU A 446 -19.75 2.80 -6.91
N VAL A 447 -19.64 2.23 -8.11
CA VAL A 447 -19.25 0.83 -8.31
C VAL A 447 -17.79 0.60 -7.94
N ILE A 448 -16.91 1.52 -8.36
CA ILE A 448 -15.46 1.45 -8.10
C ILE A 448 -15.13 1.32 -6.60
N PRO A 449 -15.55 2.24 -5.71
CA PRO A 449 -15.25 2.13 -4.27
C PRO A 449 -15.89 0.88 -3.65
N SER A 450 -17.12 0.53 -4.05
CA SER A 450 -17.82 -0.66 -3.54
C SER A 450 -17.07 -1.95 -3.88
N MET A 451 -16.51 -2.01 -5.09
CA MET A 451 -15.71 -3.12 -5.58
C MET A 451 -14.39 -3.27 -4.80
N ILE A 452 -13.65 -2.17 -4.64
CA ILE A 452 -12.38 -2.19 -3.90
C ILE A 452 -12.63 -2.53 -2.42
N TYR A 453 -13.69 -2.00 -1.82
CA TYR A 453 -14.10 -2.35 -0.46
C TYR A 453 -14.44 -3.83 -0.33
N SER A 454 -15.19 -4.39 -1.28
CA SER A 454 -15.56 -5.81 -1.26
C SER A 454 -14.33 -6.71 -1.39
N GLU A 455 -13.42 -6.42 -2.33
CA GLU A 455 -12.13 -7.10 -2.43
C GLU A 455 -11.35 -7.00 -1.12
N THR A 456 -11.24 -5.79 -0.56
CA THR A 456 -10.51 -5.56 0.70
C THR A 456 -11.10 -6.37 1.84
N ASN A 457 -12.43 -6.39 2.00
CA ASN A 457 -13.12 -7.15 3.04
C ASN A 457 -12.90 -8.66 2.88
N LEU A 458 -12.92 -9.19 1.66
CA LEU A 458 -12.68 -10.61 1.39
C LEU A 458 -11.23 -11.01 1.63
N SER A 459 -10.29 -10.14 1.25
CA SER A 459 -8.86 -10.33 1.51
C SER A 459 -8.56 -10.26 3.00
N TYR A 460 -9.19 -9.32 3.71
CA TYR A 460 -9.09 -9.17 5.16
C TYR A 460 -9.62 -10.40 5.91
N LEU A 461 -10.76 -10.96 5.47
CA LEU A 461 -11.32 -12.20 6.04
C LEU A 461 -10.52 -13.47 5.67
N GLY A 462 -9.45 -13.36 4.88
CA GLY A 462 -8.63 -14.49 4.45
C GLY A 462 -9.30 -15.40 3.41
N ILE A 463 -10.46 -14.99 2.87
CA ILE A 463 -11.12 -15.71 1.78
C ILE A 463 -10.29 -15.59 0.52
N ILE A 464 -9.63 -14.46 0.33
CA ILE A 464 -8.76 -14.20 -0.82
C ILE A 464 -7.42 -13.74 -0.30
N ASN A 465 -6.37 -14.11 -1.00
CA ASN A 465 -5.03 -13.64 -0.80
C ASN A 465 -4.44 -13.34 -2.18
N LEU A 466 -4.34 -12.05 -2.50
CA LEU A 466 -3.76 -11.55 -3.74
C LEU A 466 -2.24 -11.35 -3.64
N GLU A 467 -1.60 -11.83 -2.57
CA GLU A 467 -0.15 -11.88 -2.46
C GLU A 467 0.39 -13.02 -3.32
N SER A 468 0.94 -12.66 -4.49
CA SER A 468 1.62 -13.64 -5.35
C SER A 468 2.86 -12.99 -5.97
N GLY A 469 4.00 -13.09 -5.30
CA GLY A 469 5.33 -12.65 -5.75
C GLY A 469 5.43 -11.19 -6.23
N ARG A 470 4.80 -10.87 -7.35
CA ARG A 470 4.74 -9.57 -8.02
C ARG A 470 3.42 -8.81 -7.78
N LEU A 471 2.41 -9.46 -7.19
CA LEU A 471 1.09 -8.88 -6.93
C LEU A 471 0.82 -8.79 -5.45
N THR A 472 0.13 -7.72 -5.07
CA THR A 472 -0.45 -7.49 -3.74
C THR A 472 -1.71 -6.66 -3.90
N SER A 473 -2.54 -6.58 -2.86
CA SER A 473 -3.69 -5.69 -2.79
C SER A 473 -3.74 -4.97 -1.45
N VAL A 474 -4.47 -3.86 -1.40
CA VAL A 474 -4.64 -3.08 -0.17
C VAL A 474 -5.24 -3.97 0.94
N GLY A 475 -6.23 -4.79 0.62
CA GLY A 475 -6.86 -5.69 1.60
C GLY A 475 -5.90 -6.73 2.19
N THR A 476 -5.08 -7.36 1.34
CA THR A 476 -4.06 -8.31 1.79
C THR A 476 -3.05 -7.66 2.73
N MET A 477 -2.64 -6.41 2.45
CA MET A 477 -1.72 -5.68 3.32
C MET A 477 -2.33 -5.38 4.70
N ILE A 478 -3.61 -4.99 4.74
CA ILE A 478 -4.33 -4.78 6.01
C ILE A 478 -4.41 -6.10 6.80
N ALA A 479 -4.74 -7.20 6.13
CA ALA A 479 -4.82 -8.53 6.75
C ALA A 479 -3.48 -8.97 7.37
N ALA A 480 -2.37 -8.74 6.65
CA ALA A 480 -1.02 -9.04 7.14
C ALA A 480 -0.66 -8.17 8.36
N GLY A 481 -0.90 -6.86 8.26
CA GLY A 481 -0.59 -5.92 9.34
C GLY A 481 -1.41 -6.13 10.62
N GLN A 482 -2.60 -6.74 10.54
CA GLN A 482 -3.43 -7.04 11.72
C GLN A 482 -2.68 -7.89 12.76
N ARG A 483 -1.85 -8.83 12.31
CA ARG A 483 -1.08 -9.71 13.21
C ARG A 483 0.02 -8.95 13.97
N ASP A 484 0.51 -7.88 13.36
CA ASP A 484 1.63 -7.09 13.87
C ASP A 484 1.16 -5.84 14.64
N MET A 485 -0.15 -5.66 14.85
CA MET A 485 -0.70 -4.41 15.36
C MET A 485 -0.18 -3.99 16.75
N MET A 486 0.20 -4.97 17.59
CA MET A 486 0.80 -4.70 18.91
C MET A 486 2.24 -4.20 18.84
N VAL A 487 3.02 -4.65 17.86
CA VAL A 487 4.47 -4.36 17.76
C VAL A 487 4.74 -3.25 16.75
N ALA A 488 3.99 -3.24 15.66
CA ALA A 488 4.19 -2.40 14.50
C ALA A 488 2.86 -1.96 13.86
N PRO A 489 2.10 -1.10 14.55
CA PRO A 489 0.79 -0.66 14.07
C PRO A 489 0.87 0.04 12.70
N PHE A 490 1.99 0.69 12.38
CA PHE A 490 2.19 1.38 11.10
C PHE A 490 2.00 0.46 9.88
N VAL A 491 2.30 -0.84 10.02
CA VAL A 491 2.12 -1.85 8.95
C VAL A 491 0.65 -1.94 8.51
N ALA A 492 -0.30 -1.89 9.46
CA ALA A 492 -1.72 -1.88 9.17
C ALA A 492 -2.29 -0.47 8.93
N VAL A 493 -1.74 0.55 9.60
CA VAL A 493 -2.27 1.93 9.56
C VAL A 493 -2.13 2.55 8.17
N PHE A 494 -0.98 2.43 7.50
CA PHE A 494 -0.80 3.02 6.16
C PHE A 494 -1.80 2.49 5.11
N PRO A 495 -1.96 1.17 4.90
CA PRO A 495 -2.95 0.67 3.95
C PRO A 495 -4.40 0.95 4.39
N SER A 496 -4.68 0.96 5.70
CA SER A 496 -6.01 1.31 6.22
C SER A 496 -6.37 2.78 6.00
N LEU A 497 -5.41 3.69 6.20
CA LEU A 497 -5.58 5.12 5.95
C LEU A 497 -5.81 5.38 4.47
N PHE A 498 -5.08 4.70 3.59
CA PHE A 498 -5.31 4.75 2.14
C PHE A 498 -6.76 4.35 1.80
N LEU A 499 -7.23 3.22 2.33
CA LEU A 499 -8.60 2.74 2.10
C LEU A 499 -9.65 3.74 2.64
N ALA A 500 -9.44 4.26 3.84
CA ALA A 500 -10.35 5.21 4.47
C ALA A 500 -10.46 6.52 3.67
N LEU A 501 -9.33 7.10 3.26
CA LEU A 501 -9.27 8.29 2.43
C LEU A 501 -9.95 8.07 1.08
N MET A 502 -9.71 6.92 0.45
CA MET A 502 -10.35 6.53 -0.79
C MET A 502 -11.87 6.46 -0.62
N MET A 503 -12.37 5.71 0.36
CA MET A 503 -13.81 5.54 0.60
C MET A 503 -14.53 6.87 0.87
N LEU A 504 -13.96 7.71 1.75
CA LEU A 504 -14.50 9.03 2.04
C LEU A 504 -14.55 9.91 0.79
N SER A 505 -13.48 9.90 0.01
CA SER A 505 -13.35 10.76 -1.18
C SER A 505 -14.31 10.34 -2.29
N PHE A 506 -14.46 9.03 -2.54
CA PHE A 506 -15.43 8.53 -3.51
C PHE A 506 -16.88 8.77 -3.07
N ASN A 507 -17.17 8.73 -1.76
CA ASN A 507 -18.50 9.07 -1.27
C ASN A 507 -18.84 10.55 -1.53
N LEU A 508 -17.93 11.47 -1.16
CA LEU A 508 -18.08 12.90 -1.40
C LEU A 508 -18.19 13.21 -2.90
N PHE A 509 -17.30 12.62 -3.70
CA PHE A 509 -17.30 12.75 -5.16
C PHE A 509 -18.61 12.24 -5.78
N GLY A 510 -19.07 11.06 -5.39
CA GLY A 510 -20.29 10.43 -5.90
C GLY A 510 -21.55 11.23 -5.58
N ASN A 511 -21.66 11.76 -4.36
CA ASN A 511 -22.78 12.64 -3.98
C ASN A 511 -22.79 13.92 -4.82
N GLY A 512 -21.63 14.57 -5.00
CA GLY A 512 -21.51 15.74 -5.86
C GLY A 512 -21.84 15.46 -7.32
N LEU A 513 -21.45 14.30 -7.83
CA LEU A 513 -21.79 13.86 -9.19
C LEU A 513 -23.30 13.68 -9.33
N ARG A 514 -23.95 13.07 -8.32
CA ARG A 514 -25.40 12.88 -8.31
C ARG A 514 -26.15 14.20 -8.31
N ASP A 515 -25.73 15.14 -7.48
CA ASP A 515 -26.36 16.46 -7.40
C ASP A 515 -26.14 17.26 -8.69
N ALA A 516 -24.94 17.17 -9.28
CA ALA A 516 -24.61 17.82 -10.54
C ALA A 516 -25.50 17.34 -11.71
N PHE A 517 -25.74 16.03 -11.80
CA PHE A 517 -26.54 15.43 -12.87
C PHE A 517 -28.04 15.37 -12.57
N ASN A 518 -28.49 15.77 -11.37
CA ASN A 518 -29.91 15.75 -10.99
C ASN A 518 -30.73 16.77 -11.84
N PRO A 519 -31.71 16.30 -12.64
CA PRO A 519 -32.55 17.17 -13.46
C PRO A 519 -33.48 18.09 -12.66
N SER A 520 -33.87 17.72 -11.43
CA SER A 520 -34.81 18.51 -10.62
C SER A 520 -34.18 19.76 -10.00
N LEU A 521 -32.86 19.84 -9.94
CA LEU A 521 -32.11 21.03 -9.50
C LEU A 521 -31.91 22.03 -10.65
N ARG A 522 -32.64 21.91 -11.76
CA ARG A 522 -32.64 22.88 -12.88
C ARG A 522 -33.60 24.03 -12.57
N GLY A 523 -33.09 25.26 -12.59
CA GLY A 523 -33.88 26.49 -12.45
C GLY A 523 -34.16 26.95 -11.01
N SER A 524 -33.65 26.26 -9.99
CA SER A 524 -33.81 26.65 -8.58
C SER A 524 -32.67 27.54 -8.04
N GLU A 525 -31.79 28.02 -8.91
CA GLU A 525 -30.55 28.73 -8.54
C GLU A 525 -30.40 30.12 -9.18
N ASP A 526 -31.45 30.66 -9.80
CA ASP A 526 -31.46 32.07 -10.20
C ASP A 526 -32.00 32.96 -9.06
#